data_AF-A0A662D897-F1
#
_entry.id   AF-A0A662D897-F1
#
_cell.length_a   1.000
_cell.length_b   1.000
_cell.length_c   1.000
_cell.angle_alpha   90.00
_cell.angle_beta   90.00
_cell.angle_gamma   90.00
#
_symmetry.space_group_name_H-M   'P 1'
#
loop_
_entity.id
_entity.type
_entity.pdbx_description
1 polymer ?
#
loop_
_entity_poly.entity_id
_entity_poly.type
_entity_poly.pdbx_seq_one_letter_code
_entity_poly.pdbx_strand_id
1 'polypeptide(L)'
;MKNRRKARELTLQVLYQADIRKIPPTEALKVILSRYHFKPDVEVFSRKLVMGTEKFLPWIDKLIKWYAKNWTLDRMTAVDRNILRFSIYELLLVKEVPPVVSINEAVEIAKRYGTEDSGKFINGILDKIRRERASEKTLKWGYLRQKLQNPFLKSFISLKNTKKAYLVGGFIRDNLLGKETKDLDIILDAPDFELVEKFARSCGKSPVVLDENLRRVILPDGYQMDFTLQKSSLEVDLLERDFTIDALCLDLDNLKMPNFHLLDIKNGLEHLFDRKIVLITAEALDKDPLRMLRAFRLKSQLDFEIDEHLLNLISRKSHLIEKVAKERIREEIFLIMQSPCAGTYLNHPAARKLMESILNSPVYPENLQYLEEILSPEKNFFSSIKTRLIQHLEKKIGNITRLKLLKLVSLILSSSVPGVEEIIARALTLSKKERKIIRKVINFWPFLEKLKEESFNSSKFAAFFLEGGEEVPEICLAAAVAKKEDTEYLKLVQQVLSNFFEKYSLILHPPKLVSGDELINLLGIKPGPLVNTILNKIHQAQIAGKVKEKKQALELAHQLLEKEKQ
;
A
#
# COMPACT_ATOMS: atom_id res chain seq x y z
N MET A 1 -35.46 -17.68 -25.80
CA MET A 1 -35.38 -18.16 -24.40
C MET A 1 -35.90 -19.59 -24.19
N LYS A 2 -37.10 -19.97 -24.69
CA LYS A 2 -37.72 -21.30 -24.44
C LYS A 2 -36.83 -22.51 -24.78
N ASN A 3 -36.07 -22.48 -25.89
CA ASN A 3 -35.16 -23.58 -26.26
C ASN A 3 -33.92 -23.68 -25.33
N ARG A 4 -33.36 -22.56 -24.87
CA ARG A 4 -32.20 -22.55 -23.96
C ARG A 4 -32.56 -23.10 -22.57
N ARG A 5 -33.76 -22.77 -22.06
CA ARG A 5 -34.29 -23.35 -20.82
C ARG A 5 -34.44 -24.87 -20.93
N LYS A 6 -35.07 -25.36 -22.00
CA LYS A 6 -35.18 -26.82 -22.27
C LYS A 6 -33.82 -27.52 -22.34
N ALA A 7 -32.80 -26.88 -22.91
CA ALA A 7 -31.46 -27.44 -22.95
C ALA A 7 -30.81 -27.54 -21.57
N ARG A 8 -31.07 -26.59 -20.66
CA ARG A 8 -30.62 -26.66 -19.25
C ARG A 8 -31.39 -27.71 -18.46
N GLU A 9 -32.70 -27.84 -18.68
CA GLU A 9 -33.50 -28.93 -18.10
C GLU A 9 -32.98 -30.31 -18.55
N LEU A 10 -32.67 -30.46 -19.85
CA LEU A 10 -32.03 -31.67 -20.38
C LEU A 10 -30.64 -31.90 -19.75
N THR A 11 -29.84 -30.85 -19.60
CA THR A 11 -28.52 -30.92 -18.94
C THR A 11 -28.64 -31.41 -17.51
N LEU A 12 -29.64 -30.91 -16.75
CA LEU A 12 -29.93 -31.37 -15.40
C LEU A 12 -30.27 -32.86 -15.38
N GLN A 13 -31.15 -33.33 -16.27
CA GLN A 13 -31.53 -34.74 -16.35
C GLN A 13 -30.33 -35.64 -16.66
N VAL A 14 -29.48 -35.23 -17.61
CA VAL A 14 -28.25 -35.94 -17.98
C VAL A 14 -27.30 -36.03 -16.79
N LEU A 15 -27.01 -34.91 -16.13
CA LEU A 15 -26.10 -34.87 -15.00
C LEU A 15 -26.64 -35.65 -13.79
N TYR A 16 -27.95 -35.57 -13.54
CA TYR A 16 -28.61 -36.37 -12.51
C TYR A 16 -28.48 -37.87 -12.79
N GLN A 17 -28.78 -38.31 -14.02
CA GLN A 17 -28.63 -39.71 -14.42
C GLN A 17 -27.17 -40.18 -14.29
N ALA A 18 -26.22 -39.36 -14.74
CA ALA A 18 -24.79 -39.64 -14.64
C ALA A 18 -24.34 -39.80 -13.18
N ASP A 19 -24.80 -38.91 -12.29
CA ASP A 19 -24.46 -38.92 -10.87
C ASP A 19 -25.05 -40.15 -10.13
N ILE A 20 -26.29 -40.54 -10.46
CA ILE A 20 -26.94 -41.72 -9.87
C ILE A 20 -26.31 -43.01 -10.37
N ARG A 21 -26.04 -43.12 -11.68
CA ARG A 21 -25.47 -44.33 -12.29
C ARG A 21 -23.96 -44.42 -12.21
N LYS A 22 -23.29 -43.36 -11.72
CA LYS A 22 -21.82 -43.25 -11.66
C LYS A 22 -21.15 -43.48 -13.02
N ILE A 23 -21.75 -42.93 -14.08
CA ILE A 23 -21.22 -42.96 -15.45
C ILE A 23 -20.81 -41.55 -15.90
N PRO A 24 -19.93 -41.41 -16.90
CA PRO A 24 -19.59 -40.11 -17.47
C PRO A 24 -20.83 -39.34 -18.00
N PRO A 25 -20.97 -38.03 -17.72
CA PRO A 25 -22.07 -37.21 -18.23
C PRO A 25 -22.25 -37.27 -19.75
N THR A 26 -21.15 -37.29 -20.51
CA THR A 26 -21.16 -37.42 -21.97
C THR A 26 -21.73 -38.75 -22.45
N GLU A 27 -21.55 -39.84 -21.70
CA GLU A 27 -22.15 -41.13 -21.99
C GLU A 27 -23.65 -41.12 -21.73
N ALA A 28 -24.08 -40.57 -20.58
CA ALA A 28 -25.49 -40.37 -20.26
C ALA A 28 -26.21 -39.52 -21.32
N LEU A 29 -25.55 -38.47 -21.82
CA LEU A 29 -26.08 -37.63 -22.91
C LEU A 29 -26.28 -38.42 -24.20
N LYS A 30 -25.32 -39.27 -24.60
CA LYS A 30 -25.45 -40.10 -25.81
C LYS A 30 -26.66 -41.01 -25.74
N VAL A 31 -26.90 -41.64 -24.58
CA VAL A 31 -28.06 -42.53 -24.37
C VAL A 31 -29.39 -41.78 -24.46
N ILE A 32 -29.47 -40.56 -23.94
CA ILE A 32 -30.70 -39.76 -24.02
C ILE A 32 -30.94 -39.29 -25.46
N LEU A 33 -29.92 -38.80 -26.15
CA LEU A 33 -30.02 -38.34 -27.55
C LEU A 33 -30.31 -39.48 -28.53
N SER A 34 -29.96 -40.73 -28.22
CA SER A 34 -30.30 -41.88 -29.08
C SER A 34 -31.75 -42.35 -28.92
N ARG A 35 -32.45 -41.92 -27.86
CA ARG A 35 -33.82 -42.36 -27.53
C ARG A 35 -34.87 -41.30 -27.83
N TYR A 36 -34.50 -40.02 -27.76
CA TYR A 36 -35.41 -38.90 -27.89
C TYR A 36 -34.88 -37.89 -28.90
N HIS A 37 -35.78 -37.34 -29.71
CA HIS A 37 -35.47 -36.29 -30.68
C HIS A 37 -35.69 -34.91 -30.06
N PHE A 38 -34.67 -34.05 -30.11
CA PHE A 38 -34.78 -32.67 -29.66
C PHE A 38 -34.57 -31.71 -30.83
N LYS A 39 -34.93 -30.43 -30.65
CA LYS A 39 -34.59 -29.40 -31.64
C LYS A 39 -33.06 -29.23 -31.69
N PRO A 40 -32.46 -28.97 -32.86
CA PRO A 40 -31.00 -28.82 -33.00
C PRO A 40 -30.37 -27.84 -31.99
N ASP A 41 -30.99 -26.68 -31.77
CA ASP A 41 -30.52 -25.69 -30.78
C ASP A 41 -30.43 -26.25 -29.35
N VAL A 42 -31.36 -27.14 -28.99
CA VAL A 42 -31.44 -27.73 -27.65
C VAL A 42 -30.29 -28.72 -27.47
N GLU A 43 -30.03 -29.56 -28.49
CA GLU A 43 -28.96 -30.54 -28.47
C GLU A 43 -27.57 -29.91 -28.49
N VAL A 44 -27.37 -28.88 -29.34
CA VAL A 44 -26.10 -28.17 -29.42
C VAL A 44 -25.77 -27.53 -28.07
N PHE A 45 -26.75 -26.87 -27.46
CA PHE A 45 -26.49 -26.18 -26.20
C PHE A 45 -26.37 -27.13 -25.00
N SER A 46 -27.20 -28.17 -24.90
CA SER A 46 -27.08 -29.17 -23.83
C SER A 46 -25.75 -29.92 -23.94
N ARG A 47 -25.31 -30.28 -25.15
CA ARG A 47 -24.00 -30.88 -25.39
C ARG A 47 -22.86 -29.99 -24.90
N LYS A 48 -22.92 -28.69 -25.19
CA LYS A 48 -21.93 -27.71 -24.69
C LYS A 48 -21.89 -27.67 -23.17
N LEU A 49 -23.05 -27.57 -22.51
CA LEU A 49 -23.12 -27.52 -21.04
C LEU A 49 -22.64 -28.83 -20.39
N VAL A 50 -23.08 -29.99 -20.89
CA VAL A 50 -22.68 -31.30 -20.35
C VAL A 50 -21.18 -31.53 -20.50
N MET A 51 -20.65 -31.40 -21.73
CA MET A 51 -19.23 -31.62 -22.00
C MET A 51 -18.34 -30.64 -21.22
N GLY A 52 -18.77 -29.38 -21.14
CA GLY A 52 -18.07 -28.35 -20.39
C GLY A 52 -18.07 -28.62 -18.88
N THR A 53 -19.22 -28.99 -18.33
CA THR A 53 -19.36 -29.33 -16.92
C THR A 53 -18.52 -30.55 -16.55
N GLU A 54 -18.56 -31.61 -17.37
CA GLU A 54 -17.74 -32.82 -17.16
C GLU A 54 -16.25 -32.50 -17.16
N LYS A 55 -15.79 -31.74 -18.17
CA LYS A 55 -14.36 -31.36 -18.32
C LYS A 55 -13.82 -30.63 -17.09
N PHE A 56 -14.63 -29.80 -16.45
CA PHE A 56 -14.21 -28.97 -15.31
C PHE A 56 -14.81 -29.43 -13.98
N LEU A 57 -15.42 -30.61 -13.93
CA LEU A 57 -16.17 -31.10 -12.78
C LEU A 57 -15.39 -31.07 -11.46
N PRO A 58 -14.11 -31.53 -11.40
CA PRO A 58 -13.35 -31.49 -10.15
C PRO A 58 -13.12 -30.07 -9.62
N TRP A 59 -12.95 -29.09 -10.51
CA TRP A 59 -12.79 -27.68 -10.12
C TRP A 59 -14.14 -27.07 -9.71
N ILE A 60 -15.21 -27.34 -10.44
CA ILE A 60 -16.57 -26.88 -10.12
C ILE A 60 -17.00 -27.39 -8.75
N ASP A 61 -16.79 -28.67 -8.45
CA ASP A 61 -17.16 -29.28 -7.17
C ASP A 61 -16.38 -28.65 -6.00
N LYS A 62 -15.10 -28.35 -6.20
CA LYS A 62 -14.31 -27.60 -5.21
C LYS A 62 -14.86 -26.19 -5.00
N LEU A 63 -15.27 -25.51 -6.06
CA LEU A 63 -15.87 -24.18 -5.99
C LEU A 63 -17.20 -24.23 -5.22
N ILE A 64 -18.07 -25.20 -5.51
CA ILE A 64 -19.33 -25.37 -4.78
C ILE A 64 -19.08 -25.59 -3.29
N LYS A 65 -18.16 -26.51 -2.94
CA LYS A 65 -17.77 -26.76 -1.54
C LYS A 65 -17.31 -25.50 -0.83
N TRP A 66 -16.55 -24.64 -1.53
CA TRP A 66 -16.07 -23.38 -0.97
C TRP A 66 -17.21 -22.38 -0.71
N TYR A 67 -18.12 -22.19 -1.67
CA TYR A 67 -19.18 -21.18 -1.56
C TYR A 67 -20.34 -21.64 -0.66
N ALA A 68 -20.55 -22.95 -0.52
CA ALA A 68 -21.59 -23.53 0.31
C ALA A 68 -21.12 -23.78 1.76
N LYS A 69 -20.78 -22.70 2.48
CA LYS A 69 -20.35 -22.73 3.89
C LYS A 69 -21.27 -23.66 4.72
N ASN A 70 -20.68 -24.57 5.49
CA ASN A 70 -21.35 -25.57 6.35
C ASN A 70 -22.09 -26.73 5.66
N TRP A 71 -22.02 -26.85 4.33
CA TRP A 71 -22.62 -27.97 3.58
C TRP A 71 -21.53 -28.78 2.88
N THR A 72 -21.48 -30.08 3.16
CA THR A 72 -20.73 -31.00 2.29
C THR A 72 -21.53 -31.22 1.01
N LEU A 73 -20.85 -31.39 -0.13
CA LEU A 73 -21.50 -31.70 -1.43
C LEU A 73 -22.46 -32.90 -1.34
N ASP A 74 -22.17 -33.83 -0.42
CA ASP A 74 -22.94 -35.05 -0.18
C ASP A 74 -24.25 -34.79 0.58
N ARG A 75 -24.34 -33.68 1.33
CA ARG A 75 -25.57 -33.25 2.02
C ARG A 75 -26.53 -32.47 1.11
N MET A 76 -26.07 -32.04 -0.07
CA MET A 76 -26.92 -31.37 -1.05
C MET A 76 -27.79 -32.38 -1.80
N THR A 77 -29.02 -31.99 -2.15
CA THR A 77 -29.84 -32.80 -3.04
C THR A 77 -29.12 -32.99 -4.38
N ALA A 78 -29.28 -34.17 -5.00
CA ALA A 78 -28.66 -34.44 -6.30
C ALA A 78 -29.14 -33.45 -7.38
N VAL A 79 -30.34 -32.87 -7.23
CA VAL A 79 -30.84 -31.81 -8.10
C VAL A 79 -30.05 -30.53 -7.90
N ASP A 80 -29.97 -30.01 -6.67
CA ASP A 80 -29.29 -28.73 -6.39
C ASP A 80 -27.82 -28.77 -6.78
N ARG A 81 -27.13 -29.87 -6.43
CA ARG A 81 -25.73 -30.09 -6.78
C ARG A 81 -25.52 -30.03 -8.30
N ASN A 82 -26.37 -30.69 -9.07
CA ASN A 82 -26.22 -30.70 -10.53
C ASN A 82 -26.64 -29.38 -11.18
N ILE A 83 -27.63 -28.66 -10.62
CA ILE A 83 -27.95 -27.29 -11.04
C ILE A 83 -26.74 -26.38 -10.84
N LEU A 84 -26.14 -26.38 -9.65
CA LEU A 84 -24.93 -25.60 -9.37
C LEU A 84 -23.80 -25.98 -10.33
N ARG A 85 -23.58 -27.27 -10.59
CA ARG A 85 -22.49 -27.72 -11.46
C ARG A 85 -22.54 -27.11 -12.85
N PHE A 86 -23.65 -27.28 -13.59
CA PHE A 86 -23.73 -26.73 -14.93
C PHE A 86 -23.87 -25.20 -14.93
N SER A 87 -24.51 -24.63 -13.92
CA SER A 87 -24.72 -23.18 -13.84
C SER A 87 -23.42 -22.43 -13.56
N ILE A 88 -22.51 -22.99 -12.76
CA ILE A 88 -21.17 -22.43 -12.54
C ILE A 88 -20.34 -22.49 -13.82
N TYR A 89 -20.39 -23.61 -14.55
CA TYR A 89 -19.76 -23.71 -15.87
C TYR A 89 -20.30 -22.62 -16.80
N GLU A 90 -21.63 -22.50 -16.92
CA GLU A 90 -22.27 -21.50 -17.77
C GLU A 90 -21.87 -20.08 -17.36
N LEU A 91 -21.97 -19.76 -16.07
CA LEU A 91 -21.69 -18.46 -15.47
C LEU A 91 -20.27 -17.96 -15.74
N LEU A 92 -19.27 -18.85 -15.64
CA LEU A 92 -17.86 -18.45 -15.67
C LEU A 92 -17.18 -18.67 -17.03
N LEU A 93 -17.71 -19.56 -17.87
CA LEU A 93 -17.02 -20.01 -19.08
C LEU A 93 -17.79 -19.80 -20.39
N VAL A 94 -19.11 -19.61 -20.32
CA VAL A 94 -19.94 -19.45 -21.52
C VAL A 94 -20.18 -17.97 -21.77
N LYS A 95 -19.23 -17.32 -22.47
CA LYS A 95 -19.24 -15.87 -22.73
C LYS A 95 -20.47 -15.36 -23.49
N GLU A 96 -21.15 -16.21 -24.27
CA GLU A 96 -22.36 -15.81 -25.00
C GLU A 96 -23.60 -15.66 -24.11
N VAL A 97 -23.55 -16.10 -22.84
CA VAL A 97 -24.66 -16.00 -21.89
C VAL A 97 -24.33 -14.95 -20.83
N PRO A 98 -25.17 -13.90 -20.68
CA PRO A 98 -24.97 -12.92 -19.61
C PRO A 98 -25.04 -13.59 -18.22
N PRO A 99 -24.12 -13.28 -17.29
CA PRO A 99 -24.07 -13.91 -15.96
C PRO A 99 -25.40 -13.90 -15.20
N VAL A 100 -26.14 -12.78 -15.25
CA VAL A 100 -27.45 -12.65 -14.58
C VAL A 100 -28.50 -13.60 -15.18
N VAL A 101 -28.44 -13.85 -16.49
CA VAL A 101 -29.34 -14.79 -17.17
C VAL A 101 -29.06 -16.22 -16.73
N SER A 102 -27.78 -16.61 -16.59
CA SER A 102 -27.41 -17.93 -16.08
C SER A 102 -27.97 -18.18 -14.67
N ILE A 103 -27.89 -17.18 -13.79
CA ILE A 103 -28.44 -17.26 -12.42
C ILE A 103 -29.95 -17.39 -12.44
N ASN A 104 -30.65 -16.48 -13.14
CA ASN A 104 -32.12 -16.49 -13.18
C ASN A 104 -32.65 -17.83 -13.71
N GLU A 105 -32.02 -18.39 -14.74
CA GLU A 105 -32.42 -19.68 -15.31
C GLU A 105 -32.13 -20.84 -14.37
N ALA A 106 -31.01 -20.82 -13.63
CA ALA A 106 -30.73 -21.81 -12.59
C ALA A 106 -31.77 -21.79 -11.46
N VAL A 107 -32.18 -20.59 -11.02
CA VAL A 107 -33.19 -20.40 -9.96
C VAL A 107 -34.57 -20.89 -10.41
N GLU A 108 -34.97 -20.62 -11.66
CA GLU A 108 -36.24 -21.10 -12.19
C GLU A 108 -36.27 -22.63 -12.33
N ILE A 109 -35.16 -23.24 -12.72
CA ILE A 109 -35.03 -24.71 -12.74
C ILE A 109 -35.09 -25.27 -11.31
N ALA A 110 -34.43 -24.61 -10.35
CA ALA A 110 -34.43 -25.01 -8.95
C ALA A 110 -35.84 -25.00 -8.34
N LYS A 111 -36.65 -23.97 -8.61
CA LYS A 111 -38.06 -23.91 -8.15
C LYS A 111 -38.93 -25.03 -8.72
N ARG A 112 -38.59 -25.53 -9.90
CA ARG A 112 -39.37 -26.55 -10.61
C ARG A 112 -39.02 -27.98 -10.19
N TYR A 113 -37.74 -28.25 -9.94
CA TYR A 113 -37.22 -29.61 -9.72
C TYR A 113 -36.63 -29.84 -8.33
N GLY A 114 -36.35 -28.77 -7.57
CA GLY A 114 -35.77 -28.82 -6.23
C GLY A 114 -36.81 -28.76 -5.12
N THR A 115 -36.35 -28.44 -3.90
CA THR A 115 -37.19 -28.21 -2.72
C THR A 115 -37.61 -26.74 -2.63
N GLU A 116 -38.44 -26.40 -1.64
CA GLU A 116 -38.91 -25.03 -1.40
C GLU A 116 -37.76 -24.02 -1.24
N ASP A 117 -36.65 -24.44 -0.62
CA ASP A 117 -35.49 -23.58 -0.36
C ASP A 117 -34.43 -23.58 -1.48
N SER A 118 -34.50 -24.53 -2.43
CA SER A 118 -33.50 -24.71 -3.50
C SER A 118 -33.26 -23.42 -4.30
N GLY A 119 -34.33 -22.69 -4.63
CA GLY A 119 -34.23 -21.45 -5.40
C GLY A 119 -33.40 -20.37 -4.69
N LYS A 120 -33.64 -20.15 -3.39
CA LYS A 120 -32.91 -19.16 -2.59
C LYS A 120 -31.45 -19.58 -2.39
N PHE A 121 -31.21 -20.86 -2.11
CA PHE A 121 -29.88 -21.43 -1.91
C PHE A 121 -29.01 -21.29 -3.17
N ILE A 122 -29.51 -21.72 -4.33
CA ILE A 122 -28.78 -21.63 -5.60
C ILE A 122 -28.53 -20.17 -5.98
N ASN A 123 -29.52 -19.28 -5.79
CA ASN A 123 -29.33 -17.86 -6.05
C ASN A 123 -28.18 -17.29 -5.22
N GLY A 124 -28.17 -17.56 -3.90
CA GLY A 124 -27.14 -17.05 -2.99
C GLY A 124 -25.72 -17.46 -3.38
N ILE A 125 -25.52 -18.73 -3.74
CA ILE A 125 -24.20 -19.24 -4.17
C ILE A 125 -23.78 -18.59 -5.50
N LEU A 126 -24.64 -18.64 -6.51
CA LEU A 126 -24.28 -18.17 -7.85
C LEU A 126 -24.09 -16.66 -7.90
N ASP A 127 -24.88 -15.87 -7.16
CA ASP A 127 -24.68 -14.42 -7.06
C ASP A 127 -23.35 -14.08 -6.41
N LYS A 128 -22.96 -14.82 -5.36
CA LYS A 128 -21.66 -14.62 -4.71
C LYS A 128 -20.50 -14.90 -5.68
N ILE A 129 -20.55 -16.03 -6.40
CA ILE A 129 -19.58 -16.37 -7.45
C ILE A 129 -19.53 -15.29 -8.54
N ARG A 130 -20.70 -14.81 -8.99
CA ARG A 130 -20.78 -13.78 -10.05
C ARG A 130 -20.08 -12.48 -9.64
N ARG A 131 -20.33 -11.99 -8.42
CA ARG A 131 -19.73 -10.74 -7.92
C ARG A 131 -18.21 -10.83 -7.84
N GLU A 132 -17.71 -11.92 -7.27
CA GLU A 132 -16.28 -12.09 -7.00
C GLU A 132 -15.48 -12.54 -8.24
N ARG A 133 -16.07 -13.34 -9.14
CA ARG A 133 -15.32 -14.07 -10.19
C ARG A 133 -15.75 -13.83 -11.63
N ALA A 134 -16.93 -13.24 -11.88
CA ALA A 134 -17.44 -13.01 -13.23
C ALA A 134 -17.35 -11.53 -13.68
N SER A 135 -16.98 -10.61 -12.78
CA SER A 135 -16.94 -9.17 -13.06
C SER A 135 -15.51 -8.63 -13.12
N GLU A 136 -15.04 -8.33 -14.34
CA GLU A 136 -13.77 -7.60 -14.56
C GLU A 136 -13.88 -6.11 -14.20
N LYS A 137 -15.07 -5.59 -13.88
CA LYS A 137 -15.22 -4.20 -13.40
C LYS A 137 -14.64 -4.02 -12.00
N THR A 138 -14.72 -5.07 -11.18
CA THR A 138 -14.36 -5.04 -9.76
C THR A 138 -13.00 -5.71 -9.52
N LEU A 139 -12.86 -7.00 -9.89
CA LEU A 139 -11.61 -7.75 -9.75
C LEU A 139 -11.07 -8.14 -11.14
N LYS A 140 -9.80 -7.79 -11.39
CA LYS A 140 -9.13 -7.89 -12.69
C LYS A 140 -8.53 -9.27 -12.93
N TRP A 141 -9.37 -10.30 -13.04
CA TRP A 141 -8.93 -11.68 -13.26
C TRP A 141 -8.12 -11.87 -14.55
N GLY A 142 -8.47 -11.16 -15.61
CA GLY A 142 -7.70 -11.12 -16.86
C GLY A 142 -6.30 -10.54 -16.68
N TYR A 143 -6.16 -9.49 -15.86
CA TYR A 143 -4.86 -8.88 -15.56
C TYR A 143 -3.97 -9.82 -14.75
N LEU A 144 -4.51 -10.43 -13.68
CA LEU A 144 -3.81 -11.47 -12.92
C LEU A 144 -3.34 -12.60 -13.85
N ARG A 145 -4.19 -13.07 -14.78
CA ARG A 145 -3.82 -14.10 -15.75
C ARG A 145 -2.64 -13.71 -16.62
N GLN A 146 -2.62 -12.46 -17.10
CA GLN A 146 -1.51 -11.94 -17.89
C GLN A 146 -0.23 -11.93 -17.05
N LYS A 147 -0.29 -11.45 -15.81
CA LYS A 147 0.88 -11.30 -14.94
C LYS A 147 1.45 -12.63 -14.46
N LEU A 148 0.61 -13.67 -14.32
CA LEU A 148 1.05 -15.05 -14.10
C LEU A 148 1.81 -15.64 -15.30
N GLN A 149 1.78 -15.02 -16.48
CA GLN A 149 2.61 -15.44 -17.62
C GLN A 149 4.07 -14.99 -17.53
N ASN A 150 4.47 -14.39 -16.39
CA ASN A 150 5.82 -13.93 -16.10
C ASN A 150 6.88 -15.02 -16.39
N PRO A 151 8.00 -14.67 -17.06
CA PRO A 151 9.01 -15.64 -17.48
C PRO A 151 9.73 -16.31 -16.31
N PHE A 152 9.99 -15.59 -15.22
CA PHE A 152 10.63 -16.15 -14.02
C PHE A 152 9.71 -17.15 -13.31
N LEU A 153 8.42 -16.82 -13.18
CA LEU A 153 7.43 -17.75 -12.63
C LEU A 153 7.29 -19.00 -13.50
N LYS A 154 7.26 -18.86 -14.83
CA LYS A 154 7.24 -20.00 -15.76
C LYS A 154 8.48 -20.88 -15.63
N SER A 155 9.66 -20.25 -15.57
CA SER A 155 10.93 -20.95 -15.37
C SER A 155 10.90 -21.75 -14.06
N PHE A 156 10.49 -21.11 -12.96
CA PHE A 156 10.32 -21.79 -11.68
C PHE A 156 9.33 -22.97 -11.74
N ILE A 157 8.15 -22.77 -12.35
CA ILE A 157 7.13 -23.84 -12.50
C ILE A 157 7.68 -25.03 -13.30
N SER A 158 8.50 -24.77 -14.32
CA SER A 158 9.13 -25.85 -15.10
C SER A 158 10.17 -26.63 -14.28
N LEU A 159 10.92 -25.95 -13.40
CA LEU A 159 11.97 -26.55 -12.59
C LEU A 159 11.44 -27.32 -11.36
N LYS A 160 10.34 -26.87 -10.75
CA LYS A 160 9.79 -27.52 -9.54
C LYS A 160 9.32 -28.95 -9.79
N ASN A 161 9.04 -29.32 -11.04
CA ASN A 161 8.50 -30.62 -11.43
C ASN A 161 7.30 -31.02 -10.54
N THR A 162 7.40 -32.14 -9.81
CA THR A 162 6.34 -32.68 -8.94
C THR A 162 6.26 -32.03 -7.55
N LYS A 163 7.24 -31.18 -7.16
CA LYS A 163 7.20 -30.47 -5.87
C LYS A 163 6.03 -29.47 -5.86
N LYS A 164 5.19 -29.49 -4.83
CA LYS A 164 4.08 -28.55 -4.71
C LYS A 164 4.60 -27.18 -4.31
N ALA A 165 4.02 -26.15 -4.91
CA ALA A 165 4.36 -24.77 -4.63
C ALA A 165 3.12 -23.89 -4.79
N TYR A 166 3.02 -22.88 -3.94
CA TYR A 166 1.86 -22.00 -3.85
C TYR A 166 2.30 -20.55 -3.92
N LEU A 167 1.73 -19.78 -4.84
CA LEU A 167 1.91 -18.33 -4.87
C LEU A 167 0.92 -17.71 -3.89
N VAL A 168 1.37 -16.80 -3.04
CA VAL A 168 0.57 -16.24 -1.94
C VAL A 168 0.75 -14.72 -1.83
N GLY A 169 -0.13 -14.08 -1.08
CA GLY A 169 0.11 -12.72 -0.59
C GLY A 169 -0.20 -11.59 -1.56
N GLY A 170 0.57 -10.50 -1.41
CA GLY A 170 0.31 -9.21 -2.05
C GLY A 170 0.28 -9.29 -3.57
N PHE A 171 1.03 -10.21 -4.19
CA PHE A 171 0.99 -10.41 -5.64
C PHE A 171 -0.43 -10.71 -6.14
N ILE A 172 -1.16 -11.61 -5.49
CA ILE A 172 -2.51 -11.98 -5.93
C ILE A 172 -3.46 -10.79 -5.73
N ARG A 173 -3.43 -10.20 -4.54
CA ARG A 173 -4.27 -9.04 -4.16
C ARG A 173 -4.08 -7.89 -5.14
N ASP A 174 -2.84 -7.43 -5.32
CA ASP A 174 -2.54 -6.22 -6.10
C ASP A 174 -2.89 -6.41 -7.57
N ASN A 175 -2.57 -7.56 -8.15
CA ASN A 175 -2.92 -7.86 -9.53
C ASN A 175 -4.45 -8.02 -9.73
N LEU A 176 -5.19 -8.57 -8.75
CA LEU A 176 -6.66 -8.55 -8.79
C LEU A 176 -7.24 -7.14 -8.71
N LEU A 177 -6.51 -6.19 -8.12
CA LEU A 177 -6.87 -4.76 -8.11
C LEU A 177 -6.33 -4.00 -9.35
N GLY A 178 -5.62 -4.68 -10.26
CA GLY A 178 -5.00 -4.06 -11.43
C GLY A 178 -3.76 -3.21 -11.11
N LYS A 179 -3.19 -3.37 -9.92
CA LYS A 179 -1.94 -2.72 -9.50
C LYS A 179 -0.76 -3.65 -9.81
N GLU A 180 0.25 -3.12 -10.47
CA GLU A 180 1.45 -3.89 -10.77
C GLU A 180 2.32 -4.05 -9.51
N THR A 181 2.72 -5.28 -9.23
CA THR A 181 3.74 -5.60 -8.24
C THR A 181 4.72 -6.61 -8.82
N LYS A 182 5.97 -6.50 -8.38
CA LYS A 182 7.10 -7.32 -8.81
C LYS A 182 7.62 -8.24 -7.70
N ASP A 183 6.95 -8.23 -6.55
CA ASP A 183 7.24 -9.09 -5.40
C ASP A 183 6.33 -10.31 -5.44
N LEU A 184 6.92 -11.50 -5.52
CA LEU A 184 6.21 -12.78 -5.51
C LEU A 184 6.59 -13.57 -4.25
N ASP A 185 5.61 -13.92 -3.44
CA ASP A 185 5.81 -14.80 -2.28
C ASP A 185 5.37 -16.22 -2.64
N ILE A 186 6.26 -17.20 -2.47
CA ILE A 186 6.00 -18.61 -2.79
C ILE A 186 6.22 -19.47 -1.56
N ILE A 187 5.22 -20.27 -1.20
CA ILE A 187 5.34 -21.35 -0.21
C ILE A 187 5.72 -22.63 -0.94
N LEU A 188 6.74 -23.32 -0.43
CA LEU A 188 7.29 -24.56 -0.97
C LEU A 188 7.00 -25.73 -0.04
N ASP A 189 6.27 -26.72 -0.55
CA ASP A 189 6.13 -28.02 0.11
C ASP A 189 7.39 -28.86 -0.21
N ALA A 190 8.49 -28.54 0.48
CA ALA A 190 9.81 -29.13 0.28
C ALA A 190 10.58 -29.16 1.60
N PRO A 191 11.49 -30.14 1.79
CA PRO A 191 12.30 -30.23 3.01
C PRO A 191 13.42 -29.19 3.08
N ASP A 192 13.82 -28.61 1.94
CA ASP A 192 14.96 -27.71 1.81
C ASP A 192 14.81 -26.73 0.64
N PHE A 193 15.83 -25.86 0.49
CA PHE A 193 15.91 -24.84 -0.54
C PHE A 193 16.65 -25.29 -1.82
N GLU A 194 16.92 -26.58 -2.02
CA GLU A 194 17.68 -27.08 -3.18
C GLU A 194 17.02 -26.65 -4.51
N LEU A 195 15.69 -26.66 -4.56
CA LEU A 195 14.94 -26.17 -5.72
C LEU A 195 15.15 -24.66 -5.97
N VAL A 196 15.20 -23.86 -4.90
CA VAL A 196 15.40 -22.41 -4.98
C VAL A 196 16.82 -22.09 -5.43
N GLU A 197 17.81 -22.85 -4.97
CA GLU A 197 19.19 -22.72 -5.44
C GLU A 197 19.30 -23.05 -6.93
N LYS A 198 18.70 -24.15 -7.38
CA LYS A 198 18.65 -24.52 -8.80
C LYS A 198 17.98 -23.45 -9.64
N PHE A 199 16.85 -22.92 -9.18
CA PHE A 199 16.13 -21.82 -9.84
C PHE A 199 16.99 -20.55 -9.92
N ALA A 200 17.56 -20.10 -8.80
CA ALA A 200 18.39 -18.90 -8.78
C ALA A 200 19.60 -19.03 -9.72
N ARG A 201 20.29 -20.17 -9.71
CA ARG A 201 21.40 -20.45 -10.63
C ARG A 201 20.97 -20.42 -12.09
N SER A 202 19.79 -20.94 -12.42
CA SER A 202 19.23 -20.88 -13.79
C SER A 202 18.99 -19.44 -14.26
N CYS A 203 18.77 -18.51 -13.33
CA CYS A 203 18.63 -17.07 -13.60
C CYS A 203 19.95 -16.29 -13.46
N GLY A 204 21.09 -16.97 -13.24
CA GLY A 204 22.38 -16.33 -12.99
C GLY A 204 22.44 -15.53 -11.69
N LYS A 205 21.66 -15.94 -10.68
CA LYS A 205 21.55 -15.30 -9.36
C LYS A 205 21.89 -16.29 -8.24
N SER A 206 22.07 -15.73 -7.05
CA SER A 206 22.19 -16.50 -5.81
C SER A 206 21.10 -16.08 -4.83
N PRO A 207 20.47 -17.02 -4.10
CA PRO A 207 19.50 -16.68 -3.06
C PRO A 207 20.16 -15.92 -1.91
N VAL A 208 19.49 -14.89 -1.41
CA VAL A 208 19.82 -14.17 -0.18
C VAL A 208 19.12 -14.88 0.98
N VAL A 209 19.86 -15.21 2.03
CA VAL A 209 19.33 -15.78 3.27
C VAL A 209 18.75 -14.65 4.11
N LEU A 210 17.44 -14.69 4.37
CA LEU A 210 16.76 -13.71 5.24
C LEU A 210 16.43 -14.28 6.62
N ASP A 211 16.08 -15.57 6.65
CA ASP A 211 15.73 -16.34 7.85
C ASP A 211 16.05 -17.82 7.59
N GLU A 212 16.01 -18.68 8.60
CA GLU A 212 16.19 -20.13 8.47
C GLU A 212 15.25 -20.71 7.39
N ASN A 213 13.98 -20.29 7.42
CA ASN A 213 12.91 -20.76 6.53
C ASN A 213 12.54 -19.78 5.41
N LEU A 214 13.36 -18.77 5.14
CA LEU A 214 13.10 -17.78 4.07
C LEU A 214 14.33 -17.53 3.21
N ARG A 215 14.17 -17.63 1.89
CA ARG A 215 15.17 -17.24 0.89
C ARG A 215 14.58 -16.24 -0.08
N ARG A 216 15.36 -15.21 -0.42
CA ARG A 216 14.98 -14.20 -1.42
C ARG A 216 15.84 -14.31 -2.65
N VAL A 217 15.24 -14.33 -3.83
CA VAL A 217 15.95 -14.26 -5.11
C VAL A 217 15.64 -12.92 -5.76
N ILE A 218 16.66 -12.07 -5.89
CA ILE A 218 16.56 -10.78 -6.58
C ILE A 218 16.85 -11.00 -8.06
N LEU A 219 15.84 -10.77 -8.89
CA LEU A 219 15.84 -11.02 -10.33
C LEU A 219 16.00 -9.71 -11.11
N PRO A 220 16.34 -9.77 -12.42
CA PRO A 220 16.35 -8.61 -13.29
C PRO A 220 15.02 -7.84 -13.30
N ASP A 221 15.05 -6.60 -13.82
CA ASP A 221 13.89 -5.71 -13.96
C ASP A 221 13.18 -5.35 -12.64
N GLY A 222 13.85 -5.57 -11.50
CA GLY A 222 13.32 -5.29 -10.17
C GLY A 222 12.34 -6.35 -9.66
N TYR A 223 12.32 -7.55 -10.24
CA TYR A 223 11.56 -8.67 -9.69
C TYR A 223 12.23 -9.24 -8.45
N GLN A 224 11.40 -9.62 -7.48
CA GLN A 224 11.83 -10.28 -6.26
C GLN A 224 10.94 -11.50 -6.03
N MET A 225 11.56 -12.64 -5.75
CA MET A 225 10.84 -13.86 -5.39
C MET A 225 11.30 -14.33 -4.02
N ASP A 226 10.38 -14.32 -3.07
CA ASP A 226 10.57 -14.79 -1.71
C ASP A 226 10.01 -16.20 -1.59
N PHE A 227 10.84 -17.13 -1.12
CA PHE A 227 10.52 -18.54 -0.97
C PHE A 227 10.52 -18.92 0.50
N THR A 228 9.39 -19.39 0.99
CA THR A 228 9.19 -19.88 2.36
C THR A 228 9.01 -21.39 2.32
N LEU A 229 9.73 -22.15 3.16
CA LEU A 229 9.43 -23.57 3.34
C LEU A 229 8.12 -23.73 4.12
N GLN A 230 7.25 -24.61 3.64
CA GLN A 230 5.97 -24.90 4.29
C GLN A 230 6.23 -25.47 5.68
N LYS A 231 5.41 -25.04 6.64
CA LYS A 231 5.37 -25.59 7.99
C LYS A 231 4.63 -26.94 7.99
N SER A 232 3.93 -27.25 9.07
CA SER A 232 3.13 -28.47 9.19
C SER A 232 2.07 -28.62 8.10
N SER A 233 1.47 -27.51 7.63
CA SER A 233 0.56 -27.51 6.48
C SER A 233 0.44 -26.11 5.87
N LEU A 234 0.02 -26.05 4.61
CA LEU A 234 -0.32 -24.79 3.94
C LEU A 234 -1.35 -23.98 4.73
N GLU A 235 -2.32 -24.64 5.35
CA GLU A 235 -3.36 -23.96 6.14
C GLU A 235 -2.77 -23.22 7.33
N VAL A 236 -1.80 -23.82 8.02
CA VAL A 236 -1.10 -23.17 9.15
C VAL A 236 -0.32 -21.95 8.67
N ASP A 237 0.41 -22.05 7.56
CA ASP A 237 1.14 -20.91 6.99
C ASP A 237 0.18 -19.77 6.59
N LEU A 238 -0.96 -20.08 5.98
CA LEU A 238 -1.94 -19.08 5.61
C LEU A 238 -2.59 -18.43 6.84
N LEU A 239 -2.94 -19.20 7.88
CA LEU A 239 -3.56 -18.72 9.13
C LEU A 239 -2.64 -17.80 9.95
N GLU A 240 -1.33 -17.91 9.76
CA GLU A 240 -0.36 -17.05 10.44
C GLU A 240 -0.10 -15.73 9.72
N ARG A 241 -0.66 -15.49 8.53
CA ARG A 241 -0.53 -14.21 7.81
C ARG A 241 -1.30 -13.08 8.50
N ASP A 242 -1.07 -11.86 8.04
CA ASP A 242 -1.65 -10.67 8.66
C ASP A 242 -3.14 -10.52 8.36
N PHE A 243 -3.50 -10.40 7.09
CA PHE A 243 -4.87 -10.10 6.66
C PHE A 243 -5.41 -11.16 5.72
N THR A 244 -6.73 -11.32 5.75
CA THR A 244 -7.45 -12.26 4.87
C THR A 244 -7.14 -12.02 3.38
N ILE A 245 -7.07 -10.77 2.95
CA ILE A 245 -6.73 -10.38 1.56
C ILE A 245 -5.30 -10.75 1.16
N ASP A 246 -4.40 -10.90 2.14
CA ASP A 246 -2.99 -11.28 1.97
C ASP A 246 -2.76 -12.77 2.25
N ALA A 247 -3.81 -13.51 2.58
CA ALA A 247 -3.83 -14.97 2.72
C ALA A 247 -4.44 -15.67 1.50
N LEU A 248 -4.73 -14.93 0.43
CA LEU A 248 -5.10 -15.49 -0.86
C LEU A 248 -3.94 -16.32 -1.43
N CYS A 249 -4.27 -17.51 -1.94
CA CYS A 249 -3.29 -18.50 -2.33
C CYS A 249 -3.64 -19.16 -3.66
N LEU A 250 -2.68 -19.25 -4.58
CA LEU A 250 -2.80 -19.93 -5.87
C LEU A 250 -1.92 -21.17 -5.90
N ASP A 251 -2.55 -22.29 -6.21
CA ASP A 251 -1.85 -23.54 -6.51
C ASP A 251 -1.20 -23.47 -7.90
N LEU A 252 0.13 -23.52 -7.92
CA LEU A 252 0.92 -23.36 -9.16
C LEU A 252 0.78 -24.54 -10.12
N ASP A 253 0.29 -25.70 -9.67
CA ASP A 253 0.02 -26.86 -10.54
C ASP A 253 -1.25 -26.67 -11.37
N ASN A 254 -2.18 -25.83 -10.88
CA ASN A 254 -3.53 -25.70 -11.40
C ASN A 254 -3.79 -24.35 -12.07
N LEU A 255 -2.75 -23.63 -12.51
CA LEU A 255 -2.89 -22.32 -13.16
C LEU A 255 -3.65 -22.35 -14.50
N LYS A 256 -3.79 -23.53 -15.12
CA LYS A 256 -4.56 -23.71 -16.37
C LYS A 256 -6.07 -23.75 -16.12
N MET A 257 -6.52 -23.85 -14.87
CA MET A 257 -7.95 -23.87 -14.54
C MET A 257 -8.60 -22.49 -14.71
N PRO A 258 -9.86 -22.44 -15.16
CA PRO A 258 -10.64 -21.20 -15.22
C PRO A 258 -10.68 -20.49 -13.87
N ASN A 259 -10.41 -19.18 -13.85
CA ASN A 259 -10.32 -18.35 -12.63
C ASN A 259 -9.40 -18.91 -11.53
N PHE A 260 -8.47 -19.79 -11.93
CA PHE A 260 -7.48 -20.47 -11.11
C PHE A 260 -8.06 -21.31 -9.96
N HIS A 261 -7.25 -22.23 -9.44
CA HIS A 261 -7.53 -22.88 -8.17
C HIS A 261 -7.07 -21.95 -7.03
N LEU A 262 -7.87 -20.91 -6.76
CA LEU A 262 -7.63 -19.97 -5.67
C LEU A 262 -8.13 -20.58 -4.35
N LEU A 263 -7.18 -20.85 -3.47
CA LEU A 263 -7.40 -21.25 -2.08
C LEU A 263 -7.58 -19.99 -1.24
N ASP A 264 -8.71 -19.92 -0.54
CA ASP A 264 -9.06 -18.82 0.35
C ASP A 264 -9.71 -19.40 1.61
N ILE A 265 -8.98 -19.35 2.72
CA ILE A 265 -9.37 -19.98 3.99
C ILE A 265 -10.29 -19.12 4.87
N LYS A 266 -10.36 -17.80 4.63
CA LYS A 266 -11.05 -16.84 5.51
C LYS A 266 -11.83 -15.74 4.77
N ASN A 267 -12.28 -16.03 3.55
CA ASN A 267 -13.04 -15.10 2.70
C ASN A 267 -12.25 -13.83 2.31
N GLY A 268 -10.93 -13.95 2.13
CA GLY A 268 -10.10 -12.87 1.64
C GLY A 268 -10.57 -12.30 0.30
N LEU A 269 -11.14 -13.12 -0.58
CA LEU A 269 -11.64 -12.66 -1.88
C LEU A 269 -12.89 -11.79 -1.73
N GLU A 270 -13.78 -12.16 -0.81
CA GLU A 270 -14.97 -11.39 -0.45
C GLU A 270 -14.56 -10.05 0.19
N HIS A 271 -13.64 -10.07 1.15
CA HIS A 271 -13.13 -8.85 1.77
C HIS A 271 -12.38 -7.95 0.77
N LEU A 272 -11.65 -8.53 -0.18
CA LEU A 272 -10.99 -7.78 -1.26
C LEU A 272 -12.03 -7.09 -2.16
N PHE A 273 -13.11 -7.79 -2.50
CA PHE A 273 -14.22 -7.24 -3.27
C PHE A 273 -14.95 -6.12 -2.52
N ASP A 274 -15.24 -6.33 -1.23
CA ASP A 274 -15.91 -5.37 -0.35
C ASP A 274 -15.00 -4.22 0.12
N ARG A 275 -13.72 -4.21 -0.31
CA ARG A 275 -12.70 -3.23 0.08
C ARG A 275 -12.49 -3.12 1.59
N LYS A 276 -12.37 -4.28 2.25
CA LYS A 276 -12.16 -4.40 3.69
C LYS A 276 -10.82 -5.02 4.05
N ILE A 277 -10.19 -4.49 5.10
CA ILE A 277 -9.00 -5.04 5.73
C ILE A 277 -9.46 -5.77 6.99
N VAL A 278 -9.44 -7.10 6.91
CA VAL A 278 -9.88 -7.99 7.99
C VAL A 278 -8.71 -8.86 8.43
N LEU A 279 -8.46 -8.88 9.73
CA LEU A 279 -7.44 -9.73 10.36
C LEU A 279 -7.82 -11.21 10.24
N ILE A 280 -6.83 -12.08 10.06
CA ILE A 280 -7.13 -13.51 9.86
C ILE A 280 -7.51 -14.25 11.15
N THR A 281 -6.80 -13.95 12.23
CA THR A 281 -6.93 -14.53 13.58
C THR A 281 -6.58 -13.44 14.58
N ALA A 282 -7.20 -13.39 15.76
CA ALA A 282 -6.95 -12.33 16.73
C ALA A 282 -5.52 -12.42 17.34
N GLU A 283 -4.99 -13.65 17.38
CA GLU A 283 -3.67 -14.04 17.88
C GLU A 283 -2.55 -13.55 16.95
N ALA A 284 -2.87 -13.25 15.68
CA ALA A 284 -1.95 -12.64 14.71
C ALA A 284 -1.26 -11.38 15.25
N LEU A 285 -1.99 -10.53 15.97
CA LEU A 285 -1.46 -9.29 16.54
C LEU A 285 -0.54 -9.54 17.74
N ASP A 286 -0.75 -10.62 18.48
CA ASP A 286 0.12 -10.95 19.62
C ASP A 286 1.47 -11.50 19.13
N LYS A 287 1.44 -12.28 18.05
CA LYS A 287 2.64 -12.83 17.40
C LYS A 287 3.46 -11.76 16.67
N ASP A 288 2.81 -10.87 15.91
CA ASP A 288 3.48 -9.76 15.23
C ASP A 288 2.67 -8.45 15.38
N PRO A 289 2.95 -7.67 16.43
CA PRO A 289 2.25 -6.41 16.68
C PRO A 289 2.42 -5.36 15.57
N LEU A 290 3.42 -5.50 14.69
CA LEU A 290 3.62 -4.59 13.55
C LEU A 290 2.40 -4.58 12.61
N ARG A 291 1.60 -5.65 12.61
CA ARG A 291 0.37 -5.77 11.84
C ARG A 291 -0.63 -4.64 12.12
N MET A 292 -0.60 -4.05 13.31
CA MET A 292 -1.42 -2.87 13.62
C MET A 292 -1.08 -1.68 12.71
N LEU A 293 0.22 -1.41 12.50
CA LEU A 293 0.66 -0.38 11.55
C LEU A 293 0.43 -0.80 10.09
N ARG A 294 0.67 -2.08 9.76
CA ARG A 294 0.41 -2.60 8.41
C ARG A 294 -1.06 -2.42 7.99
N ALA A 295 -2.02 -2.51 8.93
CA ALA A 295 -3.43 -2.25 8.64
C ALA A 295 -3.64 -0.81 8.12
N PHE A 296 -3.06 0.18 8.81
CA PHE A 296 -3.11 1.58 8.37
C PHE A 296 -2.28 1.84 7.12
N ARG A 297 -1.14 1.14 6.93
CA ARG A 297 -0.39 1.17 5.68
C ARG A 297 -1.25 0.68 4.52
N LEU A 298 -1.90 -0.47 4.65
CA LEU A 298 -2.77 -1.00 3.61
C LEU A 298 -3.95 -0.07 3.34
N LYS A 299 -4.57 0.50 4.39
CA LYS A 299 -5.59 1.53 4.22
C LYS A 299 -5.06 2.69 3.38
N SER A 300 -3.85 3.18 3.68
CA SER A 300 -3.26 4.31 2.95
C SER A 300 -2.88 4.03 1.49
N GLN A 301 -2.63 2.76 1.13
CA GLN A 301 -2.23 2.34 -0.21
C GLN A 301 -3.39 1.86 -1.07
N LEU A 302 -4.42 1.27 -0.45
CA LEU A 302 -5.55 0.65 -1.13
C LEU A 302 -6.84 1.45 -1.01
N ASP A 303 -6.91 2.38 -0.06
CA ASP A 303 -8.12 3.14 0.30
C ASP A 303 -9.28 2.22 0.71
N PHE A 304 -8.96 1.23 1.54
CA PHE A 304 -9.90 0.24 2.07
C PHE A 304 -10.35 0.61 3.47
N GLU A 305 -11.50 0.08 3.89
CA GLU A 305 -11.95 0.22 5.28
C GLU A 305 -11.37 -0.87 6.17
N ILE A 306 -10.91 -0.48 7.35
CA ILE A 306 -10.42 -1.44 8.35
C ILE A 306 -11.63 -1.93 9.13
N ASP A 307 -11.74 -3.23 9.31
CA ASP A 307 -12.85 -3.82 10.07
C ASP A 307 -12.91 -3.30 11.51
N GLU A 308 -14.12 -3.04 12.01
CA GLU A 308 -14.36 -2.50 13.35
C GLU A 308 -13.80 -3.38 14.47
N HIS A 309 -13.85 -4.71 14.31
CA HIS A 309 -13.26 -5.61 15.30
C HIS A 309 -11.74 -5.43 15.36
N LEU A 310 -11.08 -5.28 14.21
CA LEU A 310 -9.64 -5.02 14.13
C LEU A 310 -9.28 -3.65 14.74
N LEU A 311 -10.04 -2.59 14.48
CA LEU A 311 -9.82 -1.27 15.07
C LEU A 311 -9.91 -1.30 16.61
N ASN A 312 -10.90 -2.03 17.14
CA ASN A 312 -11.05 -2.25 18.57
C ASN A 312 -9.86 -3.04 19.16
N LEU A 313 -9.39 -4.08 18.48
CA LEU A 313 -8.21 -4.84 18.89
C LEU A 313 -6.94 -3.98 18.91
N ILE A 314 -6.70 -3.18 17.86
CA ILE A 314 -5.57 -2.25 17.79
C ILE A 314 -5.60 -1.28 18.98
N SER A 315 -6.77 -0.73 19.30
CA SER A 315 -6.92 0.22 20.41
C SER A 315 -6.62 -0.41 21.77
N ARG A 316 -6.91 -1.70 21.96
CA ARG A 316 -6.64 -2.44 23.21
C ARG A 316 -5.18 -2.91 23.30
N LYS A 317 -4.61 -3.33 22.17
CA LYS A 317 -3.28 -3.96 22.08
C LYS A 317 -2.17 -3.00 21.64
N SER A 318 -2.42 -1.70 21.53
CA SER A 318 -1.45 -0.70 21.05
C SER A 318 -0.09 -0.78 21.74
N HIS A 319 -0.08 -1.03 23.05
CA HIS A 319 1.13 -1.18 23.88
C HIS A 319 2.06 -2.32 23.41
N LEU A 320 1.54 -3.35 22.72
CA LEU A 320 2.37 -4.45 22.21
C LEU A 320 3.34 -3.99 21.12
N ILE A 321 3.11 -2.83 20.50
CA ILE A 321 3.99 -2.29 19.47
C ILE A 321 5.41 -2.05 19.99
N GLU A 322 5.59 -1.83 21.29
CA GLU A 322 6.90 -1.64 21.93
C GLU A 322 7.81 -2.88 21.82
N LYS A 323 7.23 -4.06 21.60
CA LYS A 323 7.98 -5.32 21.39
C LYS A 323 8.59 -5.41 19.98
N VAL A 324 8.18 -4.55 19.06
CA VAL A 324 8.62 -4.59 17.66
C VAL A 324 9.89 -3.76 17.49
N ALA A 325 10.81 -4.25 16.65
CA ALA A 325 12.01 -3.51 16.28
C ALA A 325 11.65 -2.12 15.70
N LYS A 326 12.31 -1.09 16.21
CA LYS A 326 12.03 0.33 15.89
C LYS A 326 12.24 0.64 14.41
N GLU A 327 13.17 -0.03 13.76
CA GLU A 327 13.46 0.08 12.33
C GLU A 327 12.25 -0.35 11.50
N ARG A 328 11.58 -1.45 11.89
CA ARG A 328 10.38 -1.93 11.19
C ARG A 328 9.19 -0.99 11.39
N ILE A 329 9.02 -0.47 12.61
CA ILE A 329 8.01 0.55 12.91
C ILE A 329 8.23 1.79 12.04
N ARG A 330 9.47 2.27 11.99
CA ARG A 330 9.88 3.43 11.20
C ARG A 330 9.55 3.23 9.72
N GLU A 331 9.85 2.07 9.16
CA GLU A 331 9.55 1.74 7.76
C GLU A 331 8.05 1.83 7.46
N GLU A 332 7.20 1.19 8.27
CA GLU A 332 5.73 1.21 8.08
C GLU A 332 5.18 2.64 8.20
N ILE A 333 5.65 3.43 9.17
CA ILE A 333 5.24 4.84 9.31
C ILE A 333 5.59 5.64 8.04
N PHE A 334 6.82 5.52 7.53
CA PHE A 334 7.21 6.26 6.33
C PHE A 334 6.57 5.75 5.04
N LEU A 335 6.06 4.52 5.02
CA LEU A 335 5.19 4.02 3.97
C LEU A 335 3.79 4.65 4.05
N ILE A 336 3.23 4.80 5.25
CA ILE A 336 1.97 5.55 5.46
C ILE A 336 2.13 7.01 5.01
N MET A 337 3.23 7.68 5.40
CA MET A 337 3.50 9.08 5.04
C MET A 337 3.71 9.34 3.55
N GLN A 338 3.93 8.28 2.75
CA GLN A 338 4.00 8.41 1.30
C GLN A 338 2.65 8.75 0.68
N SER A 339 1.55 8.37 1.32
CA SER A 339 0.22 8.76 0.88
C SER A 339 0.05 10.28 0.97
N PRO A 340 -0.60 10.93 -0.01
CA PRO A 340 -0.91 12.36 0.07
C PRO A 340 -1.93 12.72 1.15
N CYS A 341 -2.65 11.73 1.71
CA CYS A 341 -3.70 11.92 2.72
C CYS A 341 -3.42 11.13 4.01
N ALA A 342 -2.15 11.02 4.40
CA ALA A 342 -1.74 10.25 5.58
C ALA A 342 -2.40 10.77 6.87
N GLY A 343 -2.64 12.08 6.97
CA GLY A 343 -3.32 12.68 8.11
C GLY A 343 -4.75 12.17 8.29
N THR A 344 -5.47 11.91 7.20
CA THR A 344 -6.84 11.36 7.23
C THR A 344 -6.85 9.97 7.86
N TYR A 345 -5.92 9.11 7.44
CA TYR A 345 -5.84 7.73 7.94
C TYR A 345 -5.41 7.65 9.41
N LEU A 346 -4.53 8.57 9.85
CA LEU A 346 -4.03 8.61 11.23
C LEU A 346 -4.98 9.32 12.21
N ASN A 347 -6.00 10.03 11.71
CA ASN A 347 -6.98 10.71 12.57
C ASN A 347 -8.00 9.77 13.22
N HIS A 348 -8.01 8.49 12.83
CA HIS A 348 -8.83 7.50 13.50
C HIS A 348 -8.37 7.31 14.96
N PRO A 349 -9.27 7.20 15.97
CA PRO A 349 -8.88 7.06 17.38
C PRO A 349 -7.89 5.92 17.65
N ALA A 350 -8.11 4.76 17.02
CA ALA A 350 -7.20 3.62 17.11
C ALA A 350 -5.78 3.92 16.56
N ALA A 351 -5.71 4.66 15.45
CA ALA A 351 -4.44 5.05 14.83
C ALA A 351 -3.71 6.08 15.68
N ARG A 352 -4.43 7.09 16.17
CA ARG A 352 -3.91 8.12 17.07
C ARG A 352 -3.29 7.49 18.31
N LYS A 353 -4.04 6.61 18.99
CA LYS A 353 -3.55 5.89 20.18
C LYS A 353 -2.31 5.04 19.89
N LEU A 354 -2.30 4.36 18.74
CA LEU A 354 -1.14 3.57 18.30
C LEU A 354 0.09 4.46 18.06
N MET A 355 -0.07 5.59 17.37
CA MET A 355 0.99 6.56 17.11
C MET A 355 1.52 7.21 18.40
N GLU A 356 0.64 7.54 19.34
CA GLU A 356 1.03 8.06 20.66
C GLU A 356 1.85 7.04 21.46
N SER A 357 1.47 5.75 21.40
CA SER A 357 2.22 4.65 22.01
C SER A 357 3.61 4.49 21.39
N ILE A 358 3.75 4.71 20.07
CA ILE A 358 5.04 4.59 19.37
C ILE A 358 5.95 5.79 19.66
N LEU A 359 5.40 7.00 19.58
CA LEU A 359 6.16 8.24 19.69
C LEU A 359 6.36 8.69 21.14
N ASN A 360 5.66 8.07 22.08
CA ASN A 360 5.64 8.45 23.49
C ASN A 360 5.36 9.96 23.70
N SER A 361 4.44 10.49 22.91
CA SER A 361 4.05 11.91 22.86
C SER A 361 2.65 12.00 22.26
N PRO A 362 1.84 13.01 22.65
CA PRO A 362 0.62 13.36 21.91
C PRO A 362 0.92 13.60 20.44
N VAL A 363 -0.03 13.21 19.59
CA VAL A 363 0.03 13.44 18.13
C VAL A 363 -1.20 14.21 17.66
N TYR A 364 -1.03 14.92 16.55
CA TYR A 364 -2.01 15.87 15.99
C TYR A 364 -2.21 15.58 14.48
N PRO A 365 -2.94 14.50 14.11
CA PRO A 365 -3.19 14.16 12.71
C PRO A 365 -3.85 15.29 11.91
N GLU A 366 -4.64 16.13 12.56
CA GLU A 366 -5.25 17.35 12.00
C GLU A 366 -4.21 18.35 11.47
N ASN A 367 -3.03 18.44 12.09
CA ASN A 367 -1.94 19.30 11.62
C ASN A 367 -1.31 18.73 10.35
N LEU A 368 -1.20 17.40 10.27
CA LEU A 368 -0.75 16.72 9.06
C LEU A 368 -1.76 16.85 7.92
N GLN A 369 -3.06 16.72 8.19
CA GLN A 369 -4.11 16.96 7.19
C GLN A 369 -4.03 18.37 6.61
N TYR A 370 -3.84 19.38 7.48
CA TYR A 370 -3.70 20.76 7.02
C TYR A 370 -2.45 20.96 6.14
N LEU A 371 -1.31 20.39 6.51
CA LEU A 371 -0.10 20.40 5.67
C LEU A 371 -0.38 19.79 4.28
N GLU A 372 -1.05 18.64 4.26
CA GLU A 372 -1.40 17.94 3.02
C GLU A 372 -2.37 18.76 2.17
N GLU A 373 -3.34 19.45 2.79
CA GLU A 373 -4.27 20.36 2.12
C GLU A 373 -3.55 21.54 1.47
N ILE A 374 -2.66 22.24 2.16
CA ILE A 374 -1.96 23.41 1.60
C ILE A 374 -0.98 23.04 0.48
N LEU A 375 -0.47 21.80 0.47
CA LEU A 375 0.39 21.27 -0.59
C LEU A 375 -0.40 20.62 -1.73
N SER A 376 -1.70 20.35 -1.53
CA SER A 376 -2.55 19.65 -2.51
C SER A 376 -2.64 20.41 -3.83
N PRO A 377 -2.71 19.73 -4.99
CA PRO A 377 -2.81 20.39 -6.30
C PRO A 377 -4.06 21.29 -6.42
N GLU A 378 -5.16 20.88 -5.80
CA GLU A 378 -6.49 21.50 -5.90
C GLU A 378 -6.56 22.89 -5.25
N LYS A 379 -5.70 23.16 -4.26
CA LYS A 379 -5.65 24.46 -3.60
C LYS A 379 -4.67 25.39 -4.32
N ASN A 380 -5.10 26.62 -4.54
CA ASN A 380 -4.29 27.67 -5.18
C ASN A 380 -3.25 28.33 -4.26
N PHE A 381 -2.93 27.72 -3.11
CA PHE A 381 -1.84 28.18 -2.27
C PHE A 381 -0.49 28.01 -2.97
N PHE A 382 0.42 28.97 -2.73
CA PHE A 382 1.78 28.94 -3.26
C PHE A 382 1.89 28.90 -4.80
N SER A 383 0.86 29.28 -5.56
CA SER A 383 0.78 29.07 -7.01
C SER A 383 2.04 29.48 -7.80
N SER A 384 2.67 30.60 -7.46
CA SER A 384 3.89 31.09 -8.12
C SER A 384 5.16 30.26 -7.83
N ILE A 385 5.22 29.55 -6.71
CA ILE A 385 6.42 28.85 -6.21
C ILE A 385 6.20 27.35 -5.99
N LYS A 386 4.98 26.85 -6.18
CA LYS A 386 4.55 25.48 -5.85
C LYS A 386 5.48 24.43 -6.46
N THR A 387 5.83 24.58 -7.74
CA THR A 387 6.73 23.65 -8.42
C THR A 387 8.11 23.60 -7.77
N ARG A 388 8.71 24.75 -7.43
CA ARG A 388 10.02 24.83 -6.76
C ARG A 388 9.95 24.25 -5.34
N LEU A 389 8.85 24.52 -4.64
CA LEU A 389 8.60 24.00 -3.30
C LEU A 389 8.47 22.48 -3.28
N ILE A 390 7.67 21.90 -4.18
CA ILE A 390 7.51 20.44 -4.29
C ILE A 390 8.84 19.78 -4.67
N GLN A 391 9.55 20.31 -5.67
CA GLN A 391 10.89 19.82 -6.04
C GLN A 391 11.87 19.83 -4.86
N HIS A 392 11.83 20.88 -4.04
CA HIS A 392 12.63 20.98 -2.82
C HIS A 392 12.24 19.91 -1.79
N LEU A 393 10.95 19.73 -1.54
CA LEU A 393 10.42 18.75 -0.58
C LEU A 393 10.61 17.28 -1.03
N GLU A 394 10.76 17.04 -2.33
CA GLU A 394 11.07 15.72 -2.89
C GLU A 394 12.55 15.32 -2.77
N LYS A 395 13.45 16.28 -2.48
CA LYS A 395 14.87 15.99 -2.26
C LYS A 395 15.05 14.98 -1.12
N LYS A 396 15.99 14.05 -1.31
CA LYS A 396 16.31 12.99 -0.35
C LYS A 396 17.23 13.47 0.78
N ILE A 397 16.93 13.03 1.98
CA ILE A 397 17.75 13.08 3.19
C ILE A 397 18.02 11.62 3.57
N GLY A 398 19.17 11.09 3.16
CA GLY A 398 19.41 9.66 3.25
C GLY A 398 18.41 8.90 2.37
N ASN A 399 17.59 8.03 2.98
CA ASN A 399 16.64 7.18 2.27
C ASN A 399 15.20 7.73 2.24
N ILE A 400 14.93 8.86 2.90
CA ILE A 400 13.60 9.49 2.94
C ILE A 400 13.63 10.88 2.32
N THR A 401 12.47 11.40 1.94
CA THR A 401 12.32 12.76 1.38
C THR A 401 12.16 13.81 2.49
N ARG A 402 12.50 15.06 2.20
CA ARG A 402 12.17 16.24 3.04
C ARG A 402 10.69 16.28 3.43
N LEU A 403 9.78 16.01 2.50
CA LEU A 403 8.33 15.97 2.74
C LEU A 403 7.95 14.98 3.85
N LYS A 404 8.45 13.74 3.79
CA LYS A 404 8.17 12.70 4.80
C LYS A 404 8.62 13.12 6.21
N LEU A 405 9.76 13.81 6.33
CA LEU A 405 10.18 14.37 7.62
C LEU A 405 9.27 15.51 8.08
N LEU A 406 8.90 16.42 7.17
CA LEU A 406 7.99 17.52 7.49
C LEU A 406 6.62 17.00 7.95
N LYS A 407 6.08 15.95 7.30
CA LYS A 407 4.84 15.28 7.74
C LYS A 407 4.95 14.74 9.16
N LEU A 408 6.08 14.10 9.50
CA LEU A 408 6.36 13.64 10.85
C LEU A 408 6.42 14.81 11.85
N VAL A 409 7.04 15.93 11.47
CA VAL A 409 7.08 17.15 12.29
C VAL A 409 5.69 17.72 12.50
N SER A 410 4.85 17.81 11.47
CA SER A 410 3.48 18.31 11.58
C SER A 410 2.63 17.52 12.56
N LEU A 411 2.81 16.19 12.61
CA LEU A 411 2.14 15.32 13.57
C LEU A 411 2.44 15.65 15.04
N ILE A 412 3.54 16.32 15.35
CA ILE A 412 4.03 16.54 16.72
C ILE A 412 4.19 18.03 17.05
N LEU A 413 3.92 18.92 16.10
CA LEU A 413 4.30 20.33 16.15
C LEU A 413 3.67 21.10 17.33
N SER A 414 2.55 20.60 17.85
CA SER A 414 1.83 21.19 18.98
C SER A 414 2.08 20.46 20.31
N SER A 415 3.04 19.54 20.35
CA SER A 415 3.35 18.79 21.57
C SER A 415 3.92 19.70 22.64
N SER A 416 3.34 19.64 23.84
CA SER A 416 3.82 20.34 25.02
C SER A 416 5.01 19.66 25.69
N VAL A 417 5.46 18.51 25.17
CA VAL A 417 6.55 17.71 25.74
C VAL A 417 7.91 18.36 25.42
N PRO A 418 8.68 18.80 26.44
CA PRO A 418 10.01 19.37 26.20
C PRO A 418 10.96 18.33 25.57
N GLY A 419 11.69 18.72 24.53
CA GLY A 419 12.64 17.83 23.86
C GLY A 419 11.97 16.70 23.05
N VAL A 420 10.73 16.90 22.62
CA VAL A 420 9.95 15.93 21.83
C VAL A 420 10.72 15.42 20.60
N GLU A 421 11.57 16.25 20.00
CA GLU A 421 12.42 15.89 18.87
C GLU A 421 13.40 14.75 19.20
N GLU A 422 13.91 14.70 20.43
CA GLU A 422 14.84 13.65 20.88
C GLU A 422 14.11 12.36 21.21
N ILE A 423 12.91 12.45 21.78
CA ILE A 423 12.08 11.28 22.08
C ILE A 423 11.76 10.56 20.78
N ILE A 424 11.30 11.30 19.76
CA ILE A 424 10.90 10.75 18.46
C ILE A 424 12.10 10.26 17.67
N ALA A 425 13.22 10.98 17.74
CA ALA A 425 14.47 10.53 17.16
C ALA A 425 14.91 9.16 17.68
N ARG A 426 14.68 8.88 18.96
CA ARG A 426 14.98 7.59 19.61
C ARG A 426 13.91 6.54 19.33
N ALA A 427 12.65 6.94 19.18
CA ALA A 427 11.54 6.05 18.86
C ALA A 427 11.66 5.46 17.45
N LEU A 428 12.05 6.30 16.48
CA LEU A 428 12.13 5.93 15.06
C LEU A 428 13.57 5.77 14.54
N THR A 429 14.55 5.66 15.46
CA THR A 429 15.97 5.47 15.14
C THR A 429 16.51 6.42 14.07
N LEU A 430 16.11 7.70 14.13
CA LEU A 430 16.46 8.70 13.13
C LEU A 430 17.98 8.92 13.03
N SER A 431 18.49 9.17 11.84
CA SER A 431 19.89 9.50 11.57
C SER A 431 20.23 10.88 12.12
N LYS A 432 21.53 11.16 12.34
CA LYS A 432 22.00 12.47 12.84
C LYS A 432 21.50 13.64 11.99
N LYS A 433 21.44 13.47 10.67
CA LYS A 433 20.97 14.50 9.73
C LYS A 433 19.48 14.76 9.87
N GLU A 434 18.66 13.71 9.96
CA GLU A 434 17.21 13.81 10.16
C GLU A 434 16.88 14.50 11.49
N ARG A 435 17.56 14.11 12.58
CA ARG A 435 17.40 14.74 13.90
C ARG A 435 17.71 16.23 13.88
N LYS A 436 18.81 16.62 13.22
CA LYS A 436 19.21 18.03 13.10
C LYS A 436 18.12 18.85 12.40
N ILE A 437 17.52 18.31 11.35
CA ILE A 437 16.46 18.99 10.59
C ILE A 437 15.19 19.13 11.43
N ILE A 438 14.71 18.04 12.05
CA ILE A 438 13.53 18.08 12.93
C ILE A 438 13.71 19.12 14.03
N ARG A 439 14.84 19.06 14.75
CA ARG A 439 15.15 20.01 15.83
C ARG A 439 15.14 21.44 15.33
N LYS A 440 15.75 21.69 14.17
CA LYS A 440 15.81 23.02 13.57
C LYS A 440 14.42 23.53 13.21
N VAL A 441 13.57 22.71 12.60
CA VAL A 441 12.20 23.11 12.23
C VAL A 441 11.38 23.44 13.47
N ILE A 442 11.36 22.56 14.47
CA ILE A 442 10.58 22.72 15.71
C ILE A 442 11.01 23.96 16.48
N ASN A 443 12.32 24.20 16.61
CA ASN A 443 12.82 25.29 17.44
C ASN A 443 12.79 26.65 16.72
N PHE A 444 12.77 26.67 15.38
CA PHE A 444 12.96 27.90 14.62
C PHE A 444 11.68 28.45 13.97
N TRP A 445 10.65 27.63 13.75
CA TRP A 445 9.37 28.14 13.24
C TRP A 445 8.76 29.28 14.09
N PRO A 446 8.84 29.29 15.45
CA PRO A 446 8.25 30.37 16.25
C PRO A 446 8.90 31.73 15.99
N PHE A 447 10.14 31.75 15.47
CA PHE A 447 10.82 33.00 15.15
C PHE A 447 10.15 33.75 14.00
N LEU A 448 9.47 33.04 13.08
CA LEU A 448 8.78 33.66 11.96
C LEU A 448 7.65 34.61 12.42
N GLU A 449 7.01 34.32 13.56
CA GLU A 449 6.00 35.19 14.15
C GLU A 449 6.56 36.55 14.55
N LYS A 450 7.81 36.59 15.04
CA LYS A 450 8.51 37.83 15.41
C LYS A 450 8.87 38.70 14.19
N LEU A 451 8.66 38.19 12.98
CA LEU A 451 8.97 38.86 11.72
C LEU A 451 7.73 39.39 10.99
N LYS A 452 6.52 39.25 11.56
CA LYS A 452 5.26 39.66 10.90
C LYS A 452 5.24 41.14 10.47
N GLU A 453 5.87 42.02 11.25
CA GLU A 453 5.91 43.47 11.02
C GLU A 453 7.24 43.95 10.41
N GLU A 454 8.18 43.05 10.18
CA GLU A 454 9.52 43.40 9.68
C GLU A 454 9.54 43.55 8.16
N SER A 455 10.36 44.48 7.67
CA SER A 455 10.62 44.56 6.22
C SER A 455 11.45 43.36 5.77
N PHE A 456 11.13 42.78 4.62
CA PHE A 456 11.89 41.67 4.01
C PHE A 456 13.37 41.96 3.73
N ASN A 457 13.77 43.23 3.72
CA ASN A 457 15.17 43.66 3.59
C ASN A 457 15.80 44.04 4.94
N SER A 458 15.14 43.73 6.06
CA SER A 458 15.68 43.96 7.39
C SER A 458 16.77 42.94 7.73
N SER A 459 17.65 43.32 8.65
CA SER A 459 18.69 42.43 9.15
C SER A 459 18.11 41.21 9.87
N LYS A 460 16.89 41.30 10.43
CA LYS A 460 16.23 40.18 11.10
C LYS A 460 15.79 39.11 10.11
N PHE A 461 15.21 39.50 8.97
CA PHE A 461 14.89 38.56 7.90
C PHE A 461 16.13 37.93 7.27
N ALA A 462 17.19 38.71 7.07
CA ALA A 462 18.46 38.17 6.58
C ALA A 462 19.07 37.15 7.57
N ALA A 463 19.00 37.43 8.88
CA ALA A 463 19.42 36.48 9.91
C ALA A 463 18.56 35.20 9.90
N PHE A 464 17.24 35.33 9.75
CA PHE A 464 16.34 34.19 9.61
C PHE A 464 16.69 33.30 8.42
N PHE A 465 16.93 33.88 7.24
CA PHE A 465 17.33 33.10 6.07
C PHE A 465 18.68 32.43 6.25
N LEU A 466 19.66 33.12 6.85
CA LEU A 466 20.99 32.58 7.09
C LEU A 466 20.96 31.41 8.08
N GLU A 467 20.30 31.59 9.22
CA GLU A 467 20.18 30.56 10.26
C GLU A 467 19.29 29.41 9.79
N GLY A 468 18.18 29.72 9.14
CA GLY A 468 17.24 28.76 8.55
C GLY A 468 17.86 27.95 7.42
N GLY A 469 18.75 28.54 6.62
CA GLY A 469 19.50 27.86 5.57
C GLY A 469 18.61 27.09 4.60
N GLU A 470 18.99 25.83 4.30
CA GLU A 470 18.24 24.99 3.36
C GLU A 470 16.87 24.54 3.92
N GLU A 471 16.65 24.62 5.24
CA GLU A 471 15.42 24.17 5.91
C GLU A 471 14.34 25.27 6.01
N VAL A 472 14.59 26.47 5.46
CA VAL A 472 13.60 27.58 5.47
C VAL A 472 12.23 27.13 4.96
N PRO A 473 12.10 26.35 3.86
CA PRO A 473 10.79 25.89 3.41
C PRO A 473 10.03 25.05 4.44
N GLU A 474 10.71 24.11 5.11
CA GLU A 474 10.14 23.28 6.17
C GLU A 474 9.75 24.11 7.39
N ILE A 475 10.59 25.07 7.78
CA ILE A 475 10.31 26.01 8.89
C ILE A 475 9.05 26.83 8.61
N CYS A 476 8.94 27.38 7.40
CA CYS A 476 7.80 28.17 6.95
C CYS A 476 6.50 27.35 6.90
N LEU A 477 6.55 26.10 6.40
CA LEU A 477 5.39 25.23 6.35
C LEU A 477 4.98 24.73 7.75
N ALA A 478 5.93 24.45 8.63
CA ALA A 478 5.61 24.18 10.03
C ALA A 478 4.91 25.39 10.67
N ALA A 479 5.41 26.60 10.44
CA ALA A 479 4.77 27.81 10.96
C ALA A 479 3.32 27.97 10.45
N ALA A 480 3.06 27.69 9.16
CA ALA A 480 1.70 27.69 8.60
C ALA A 480 0.79 26.68 9.30
N VAL A 481 1.30 25.47 9.59
CA VAL A 481 0.54 24.42 10.30
C VAL A 481 0.25 24.83 11.75
N ALA A 482 1.23 25.40 12.45
CA ALA A 482 1.06 25.86 13.83
C ALA A 482 0.07 27.03 13.96
N LYS A 483 -0.09 27.83 12.90
CA LYS A 483 -0.98 28.99 12.84
C LYS A 483 -2.12 28.80 11.83
N LYS A 484 -2.60 27.57 11.66
CA LYS A 484 -3.61 27.19 10.65
C LYS A 484 -4.92 28.01 10.67
N GLU A 485 -5.24 28.64 11.80
CA GLU A 485 -6.41 29.51 11.97
C GLU A 485 -6.17 30.96 11.52
N ASP A 486 -4.92 31.40 11.36
CA ASP A 486 -4.55 32.75 10.94
C ASP A 486 -4.27 32.79 9.42
N THR A 487 -5.28 33.20 8.66
CA THR A 487 -5.17 33.30 7.20
C THR A 487 -4.19 34.38 6.71
N GLU A 488 -3.91 35.42 7.51
CA GLU A 488 -2.87 36.39 7.19
C GLU A 488 -1.48 35.78 7.34
N TYR A 489 -1.32 34.89 8.33
CA TYR A 489 -0.06 34.19 8.56
C TYR A 489 0.34 33.32 7.35
N LEU A 490 -0.63 32.69 6.69
CA LEU A 490 -0.37 31.92 5.48
C LEU A 490 0.12 32.81 4.32
N LYS A 491 -0.37 34.06 4.22
CA LYS A 491 0.13 35.04 3.24
C LYS A 491 1.57 35.44 3.54
N LEU A 492 1.91 35.68 4.81
CA LEU A 492 3.29 35.93 5.24
C LEU A 492 4.19 34.77 4.83
N VAL A 493 3.81 33.53 5.16
CA VAL A 493 4.54 32.32 4.78
C VAL A 493 4.78 32.27 3.26
N GLN A 494 3.76 32.54 2.45
CA GLN A 494 3.88 32.56 1.00
C GLN A 494 4.88 33.63 0.51
N GLN A 495 4.87 34.82 1.09
CA GLN A 495 5.82 35.89 0.75
C GLN A 495 7.26 35.52 1.13
N VAL A 496 7.46 34.94 2.33
CA VAL A 496 8.77 34.52 2.84
C VAL A 496 9.36 33.42 1.94
N LEU A 497 8.55 32.43 1.58
CA LEU A 497 8.96 31.37 0.65
C LEU A 497 9.29 31.91 -0.73
N SER A 498 8.51 32.87 -1.24
CA SER A 498 8.77 33.51 -2.54
C SER A 498 10.14 34.21 -2.54
N ASN A 499 10.40 35.00 -1.51
CA ASN A 499 11.67 35.69 -1.31
C ASN A 499 12.84 34.70 -1.13
N PHE A 500 12.63 33.60 -0.40
CA PHE A 500 13.62 32.53 -0.27
C PHE A 500 14.01 31.94 -1.62
N PHE A 501 13.03 31.59 -2.47
CA PHE A 501 13.30 31.01 -3.78
C PHE A 501 13.88 32.02 -4.79
N GLU A 502 13.55 33.30 -4.66
CA GLU A 502 14.18 34.38 -5.44
C GLU A 502 15.65 34.59 -5.04
N LYS A 503 15.93 34.59 -3.73
CA LYS A 503 17.29 34.79 -3.17
C LYS A 503 18.03 33.47 -2.90
N TYR A 504 17.57 32.34 -3.43
CA TYR A 504 18.04 31.01 -3.06
C TYR A 504 19.56 30.86 -3.13
N SER A 505 20.15 31.23 -4.27
CA SER A 505 21.60 31.16 -4.47
C SER A 505 22.36 32.09 -3.53
N LEU A 506 21.83 33.29 -3.25
CA LEU A 506 22.46 34.25 -2.34
C LEU A 506 22.44 33.78 -0.88
N ILE A 507 21.36 33.10 -0.47
CA ILE A 507 21.19 32.58 0.89
C ILE A 507 22.13 31.40 1.13
N LEU A 508 22.17 30.43 0.21
CA LEU A 508 22.93 29.18 0.41
C LEU A 508 24.37 29.24 -0.11
N HIS A 509 24.61 30.02 -1.16
CA HIS A 509 25.87 30.09 -1.89
C HIS A 509 26.24 31.55 -2.22
N PRO A 510 26.42 32.40 -1.20
CA PRO A 510 26.71 33.81 -1.42
C PRO A 510 28.01 34.00 -2.21
N PRO A 511 28.08 35.02 -3.09
CA PRO A 511 29.35 35.39 -3.71
C PRO A 511 30.33 35.82 -2.61
N LYS A 512 31.54 35.24 -2.65
CA LYS A 512 32.59 35.47 -1.66
C LYS A 512 33.25 36.83 -1.91
N LEU A 513 32.66 37.90 -1.36
CA LEU A 513 33.15 39.27 -1.53
C LEU A 513 34.47 39.51 -0.79
N VAL A 514 34.61 38.93 0.40
CA VAL A 514 35.81 39.01 1.24
C VAL A 514 36.02 37.65 1.91
N SER A 515 37.27 37.21 2.02
CA SER A 515 37.67 35.99 2.73
C SER A 515 38.06 36.26 4.19
N GLY A 516 38.03 35.20 5.02
CA GLY A 516 38.49 35.29 6.41
C GLY A 516 39.95 35.75 6.51
N ASP A 517 40.83 35.22 5.65
CA ASP A 517 42.25 35.60 5.61
C ASP A 517 42.44 37.06 5.20
N GLU A 518 41.66 37.55 4.25
CA GLU A 518 41.66 38.97 3.88
C GLU A 518 41.19 39.86 5.04
N LEU A 519 40.15 39.45 5.78
CA LEU A 519 39.72 40.20 6.98
C LEU A 519 40.82 40.23 8.05
N ILE A 520 41.48 39.09 8.31
CA ILE A 520 42.58 38.98 9.27
C ILE A 520 43.73 39.91 8.88
N ASN A 521 44.17 39.86 7.62
CA ASN A 521 45.32 40.61 7.14
C ASN A 521 45.04 42.11 7.01
N LEU A 522 43.86 42.50 6.50
CA LEU A 522 43.53 43.91 6.24
C LEU A 522 43.06 44.66 7.49
N LEU A 523 42.38 43.97 8.42
CA LEU A 523 41.81 44.58 9.63
C LEU A 523 42.64 44.31 10.89
N GLY A 524 43.71 43.51 10.80
CA GLY A 524 44.61 43.20 11.92
C GLY A 524 43.93 42.40 13.05
N ILE A 525 42.94 41.57 12.72
CA ILE A 525 42.16 40.80 13.70
C ILE A 525 42.82 39.44 13.93
N LYS A 526 42.84 38.95 15.17
CA LYS A 526 43.28 37.58 15.45
C LYS A 526 42.29 36.55 14.85
N PRO A 527 42.79 35.41 14.33
CA PRO A 527 41.92 34.30 13.95
C PRO A 527 41.04 33.89 15.14
N GLY A 528 39.73 33.81 14.92
CA GLY A 528 38.79 33.49 16.00
C GLY A 528 37.31 33.70 15.63
N PRO A 529 36.39 33.52 16.60
CA PRO A 529 34.95 33.61 16.40
C PRO A 529 34.49 34.94 15.79
N LEU A 530 35.18 36.03 16.11
CA LEU A 530 34.90 37.37 15.58
C LEU A 530 34.93 37.43 14.05
N VAL A 531 35.90 36.76 13.41
CA VAL A 531 35.99 36.73 11.94
C VAL A 531 34.74 36.10 11.34
N ASN A 532 34.24 35.02 11.95
CA ASN A 532 33.01 34.36 11.51
C ASN A 532 31.77 35.24 11.76
N THR A 533 31.72 35.96 12.88
CA THR A 533 30.65 36.94 13.17
C THR A 533 30.59 38.03 12.10
N ILE A 534 31.74 38.61 11.73
CA ILE A 534 31.83 39.65 10.68
C ILE A 534 31.40 39.08 9.33
N LEU A 535 31.90 37.90 8.93
CA LEU A 535 31.51 37.24 7.68
C LEU A 535 29.99 36.97 7.63
N ASN A 536 29.39 36.49 8.72
CA ASN A 536 27.95 36.28 8.82
C ASN A 536 27.16 37.60 8.70
N LYS A 537 27.66 38.70 9.28
CA LYS A 537 27.03 40.03 9.17
C LYS A 537 27.12 40.58 7.74
N ILE A 538 28.25 40.38 7.05
CA ILE A 538 28.39 40.70 5.64
C ILE A 538 27.40 39.88 4.82
N HIS A 539 27.30 38.57 5.07
CA HIS A 539 26.34 37.70 4.37
C HIS A 539 24.89 38.13 4.62
N GLN A 540 24.53 38.48 5.86
CA GLN A 540 23.22 39.07 6.16
C GLN A 540 22.97 40.36 5.36
N ALA A 541 23.97 41.24 5.27
CA ALA A 541 23.87 42.47 4.51
C ALA A 541 23.76 42.22 3.00
N GLN A 542 24.39 41.16 2.47
CA GLN A 542 24.21 40.71 1.10
C GLN A 542 22.77 40.25 0.85
N ILE A 543 22.21 39.39 1.71
CA ILE A 543 20.81 38.92 1.60
C ILE A 543 19.81 40.10 1.68
N ALA A 544 20.10 41.09 2.51
CA ALA A 544 19.32 42.33 2.62
C ALA A 544 19.49 43.28 1.42
N GLY A 545 20.39 42.99 0.49
CA GLY A 545 20.70 43.82 -0.68
C GLY A 545 21.53 45.08 -0.39
N LYS A 546 22.05 45.21 0.84
CA LYS A 546 22.84 46.37 1.30
C LYS A 546 24.30 46.30 0.87
N VAL A 547 24.83 45.09 0.64
CA VAL A 547 26.21 44.85 0.22
C VAL A 547 26.20 44.00 -1.04
N LYS A 548 26.82 44.50 -2.12
CA LYS A 548 26.93 43.81 -3.41
C LYS A 548 28.38 43.68 -3.89
N GLU A 549 29.26 44.53 -3.40
CA GLU A 549 30.64 44.63 -3.86
C GLU A 549 31.65 44.50 -2.71
N LYS A 550 32.88 44.13 -3.07
CA LYS A 550 33.99 43.94 -2.11
C LYS A 550 34.25 45.19 -1.26
N LYS A 551 34.20 46.38 -1.86
CA LYS A 551 34.44 47.65 -1.15
C LYS A 551 33.43 47.86 -0.01
N GLN A 552 32.15 47.66 -0.29
CA GLN A 552 31.07 47.78 0.71
C GLN A 552 31.18 46.74 1.83
N ALA A 553 31.63 45.53 1.50
CA ALA A 553 31.86 44.48 2.48
C ALA A 553 33.01 44.83 3.45
N LEU A 554 34.10 45.41 2.95
CA LEU A 554 35.22 45.89 3.77
C LEU A 554 34.82 47.08 4.65
N GLU A 555 34.10 48.06 4.10
CA GLU A 555 33.58 49.21 4.87
C GLU A 555 32.68 48.74 6.03
N LEU A 556 31.77 47.80 5.78
CA LEU A 556 30.92 47.23 6.82
C LEU A 556 31.75 46.47 7.87
N ALA A 557 32.77 45.72 7.44
CA ALA A 557 33.65 45.01 8.36
C ALA A 557 34.40 45.95 9.31
N HIS A 558 34.91 47.08 8.80
CA HIS A 558 35.52 48.13 9.61
C HIS A 558 34.55 48.70 10.65
N GLN A 559 33.33 49.05 10.23
CA GLN A 559 32.31 49.60 11.13
C GLN A 559 31.91 48.63 12.25
N LEU A 560 31.83 47.33 11.96
CA LEU A 560 31.54 46.30 12.96
C LEU A 560 32.68 46.14 13.96
N LEU A 561 33.93 46.24 13.49
CA LEU A 561 35.10 46.14 14.36
C LEU A 561 35.21 47.31 15.34
N GLU A 562 34.90 48.53 14.89
CA GLU A 562 34.90 49.72 15.76
C GLU A 562 33.84 49.62 16.86
N LYS A 563 32.67 49.07 16.53
CA LYS A 563 31.59 48.85 17.51
C LYS A 563 31.87 47.80 18.57
N GLU A 564 32.74 46.82 18.30
CA GLU A 564 33.16 45.84 19.31
C GLU A 564 34.29 46.34 20.22
N LYS A 565 34.99 47.42 19.82
CA LYS A 565 36.04 48.06 20.64
C LYS A 565 35.48 49.09 21.63
N GLN A 566 34.22 49.48 21.46
CA GLN A 566 33.44 50.32 22.38
C GLN A 566 32.64 49.43 23.33
#